data_AF-A0A1Q6GYT9-F1
#
_entry.id   AF-A0A1Q6GYT9-F1
#
_cell.length_a   1.000
_cell.length_b   1.000
_cell.length_c   1.000
_cell.angle_alpha   90.00
_cell.angle_beta   90.00
_cell.angle_gamma   90.00
#
_symmetry.space_group_name_H-M   'P 1'
#
loop_
_entity.id
_entity.type
_entity.pdbx_description
1 polymer ?
#
loop_
_entity_poly.entity_id
_entity_poly.type
_entity_poly.pdbx_seq_one_letter_code
_entity_poly.pdbx_strand_id
1 'polypeptide(L)'
;MKDRYISINFGNDPQGKSTIYVNNDSKVLTKDIEVTNGYIHTIDRVISPSTSTISDLVIGTDNLSIFASFLKATGWNEKLTSYRDEKYEEFDMRGEQTTVIEDAGYYPEHRYLGYTIFVEPDSIYEQHGIHDIESLKKWLQDNNLYSDCKFDDDYRNEDNAVNQFVAYHLLPQILIWNKLVIFCNEKGFNNNTPNDGSQFATNVWEYYETMGKKRRLMKITGIRNGKMINRHAKMNVNTYAESYVDIPGIEIKQTNGKYDNNALNGYYYPIMDILTWNDEVKNVVLNERMRFDICSLLPELMSNNIRQNKAHNWNFPPGYFDNVVNVSNETLFRYQPNYENLGGTWGWINYQSDEFSIRGIYDFTMKLPPVPFSGTYELRYGISANGNRGMAQIYIGTNPSNLPPQGIPLDLRIEGRSTYLNWKADKDLGSDEEIDAHDKALRNLTYMKAPKYFYPTQGVCARDCQNALRRIIYTGQFSENETYYIRFKSVLNNRMSEFFYDYLELVPKSVYSGIEAEDKW
;
A
#
# COMPACT_ATOMS: atom_id res chain seq x y z
N MET A 1 -26.27 3.56 9.61
CA MET A 1 -26.90 4.66 8.84
C MET A 1 -26.24 4.69 7.46
N LYS A 2 -25.47 5.72 7.09
CA LYS A 2 -24.27 5.56 6.26
C LYS A 2 -23.14 5.93 7.19
N ASP A 3 -22.36 4.94 7.61
CA ASP A 3 -21.55 5.00 8.82
C ASP A 3 -20.17 5.61 8.51
N ARG A 4 -20.25 6.90 8.13
CA ARG A 4 -19.15 7.69 7.59
C ARG A 4 -18.28 8.21 8.71
N TYR A 5 -17.04 7.72 8.73
CA TYR A 5 -15.99 8.23 9.60
C TYR A 5 -15.73 9.72 9.35
N ILE A 6 -15.52 10.47 10.44
CA ILE A 6 -14.95 11.81 10.40
C ILE A 6 -13.42 11.66 10.40
N SER A 7 -12.74 12.18 9.38
CA SER A 7 -11.29 12.15 9.30
C SER A 7 -10.70 13.28 10.15
N ILE A 8 -9.85 12.92 11.12
CA ILE A 8 -9.07 13.89 11.92
C ILE A 8 -7.62 13.87 11.42
N ASN A 9 -7.10 15.04 11.07
CA ASN A 9 -5.74 15.23 10.56
C ASN A 9 -5.02 16.26 11.42
N PHE A 10 -3.72 16.03 11.65
CA PHE A 10 -2.83 17.00 12.27
C PHE A 10 -1.96 17.64 11.17
N GLY A 11 -1.69 18.93 11.28
CA GLY A 11 -0.86 19.68 10.35
C GLY A 11 -0.50 21.05 10.92
N ASN A 12 0.11 21.92 10.13
CA ASN A 12 0.48 23.27 10.57
C ASN A 12 -0.32 24.32 9.82
N ASP A 13 -0.69 25.40 10.50
CA ASP A 13 -1.26 26.58 9.85
C ASP A 13 -0.16 27.45 9.17
N PRO A 14 -0.52 28.49 8.39
CA PRO A 14 0.45 29.32 7.68
C PRO A 14 1.43 30.10 8.57
N GLN A 15 1.28 30.05 9.89
CA GLN A 15 2.21 30.62 10.87
C GLN A 15 3.13 29.53 11.49
N GLY A 16 3.04 28.29 11.01
CA GLY A 16 3.83 27.15 11.49
C GLY A 16 3.30 26.52 12.78
N LYS A 17 2.05 26.82 13.18
CA LYS A 17 1.48 26.31 14.44
C LYS A 17 0.69 25.03 14.21
N SER A 18 1.04 23.98 14.95
CA SER A 18 0.33 22.69 14.96
C SER A 18 -1.17 22.90 15.25
N THR A 19 -1.99 22.33 14.37
CA THR A 19 -3.41 22.58 14.16
C THR A 19 -4.12 21.27 13.82
N ILE A 20 -5.37 21.13 14.28
CA ILE A 20 -6.23 19.97 13.98
C ILE A 20 -7.20 20.34 12.86
N TYR A 21 -7.33 19.47 11.86
CA TYR A 21 -8.22 19.61 10.71
C TYR A 21 -9.21 18.44 10.62
N VAL A 22 -10.49 18.78 10.52
CA VAL A 22 -11.60 17.84 10.38
C VAL A 22 -11.98 17.72 8.90
N ASN A 23 -12.07 16.49 8.39
CA ASN A 23 -12.27 16.15 6.98
C ASN A 23 -11.32 16.92 6.05
N ASN A 24 -10.01 16.87 6.36
CA ASN A 24 -8.89 17.53 5.67
C ASN A 24 -8.87 19.08 5.71
N ASP A 25 -10.03 19.73 5.76
CA ASP A 25 -10.17 21.14 5.39
C ASP A 25 -10.65 22.03 6.55
N SER A 26 -11.49 21.53 7.47
CA SER A 26 -12.03 22.38 8.53
C SER A 26 -11.12 22.50 9.74
N LYS A 27 -10.60 23.70 10.00
CA LYS A 27 -9.75 23.97 11.18
C LYS A 27 -10.57 23.96 12.47
N VAL A 28 -10.09 23.21 13.47
CA VAL A 28 -10.58 23.31 14.86
C VAL A 28 -10.09 24.65 15.45
N LEU A 29 -11.04 25.48 15.90
CA LEU A 29 -10.81 26.83 16.42
C LEU A 29 -10.67 26.84 17.94
N THR A 30 -11.54 26.13 18.64
CA THR A 30 -11.49 25.93 20.09
C THR A 30 -11.80 24.47 20.36
N LYS A 31 -11.08 23.85 21.30
CA LYS A 31 -11.16 22.42 21.61
C LYS A 31 -11.36 22.20 23.09
N ASP A 32 -11.80 20.99 23.43
CA ASP A 32 -11.86 20.45 24.79
C ASP A 32 -12.77 21.27 25.72
N ILE A 33 -13.82 21.90 25.17
CA ILE A 33 -14.82 22.63 25.95
C ILE A 33 -15.72 21.60 26.64
N GLU A 34 -15.45 21.33 27.92
CA GLU A 34 -16.20 20.37 28.73
C GLU A 34 -17.67 20.78 28.92
N VAL A 35 -18.58 19.83 28.76
CA VAL A 35 -20.00 19.95 29.05
C VAL A 35 -20.49 18.70 29.79
N THR A 36 -21.67 18.76 30.43
CA THR A 36 -22.21 17.74 31.34
C THR A 36 -22.24 16.31 30.80
N ASN A 37 -22.19 16.12 29.48
CA ASN A 37 -22.23 14.84 28.79
C ASN A 37 -21.16 14.66 27.69
N GLY A 38 -20.06 15.43 27.70
CA GLY A 38 -18.97 15.28 26.73
C GLY A 38 -18.13 16.54 26.51
N TYR A 39 -17.60 16.71 25.30
CA TYR A 39 -16.78 17.85 24.89
C TYR A 39 -17.30 18.50 23.61
N ILE A 40 -17.17 19.82 23.53
CA ILE A 40 -17.44 20.60 22.32
C ILE A 40 -16.10 21.05 21.71
N HIS A 41 -15.99 20.90 20.39
CA HIS A 41 -14.92 21.44 19.57
C HIS A 41 -15.56 22.36 18.52
N THR A 42 -15.17 23.64 18.48
CA THR A 42 -15.66 24.58 17.46
C THR A 42 -14.77 24.49 16.22
N ILE A 43 -15.38 24.64 15.05
CA ILE A 43 -14.74 24.46 13.75
C ILE A 43 -15.05 25.64 12.82
N ASP A 44 -14.19 25.89 11.85
CA ASP A 44 -14.23 27.09 11.00
C ASP A 44 -15.27 27.07 9.87
N ARG A 45 -15.82 25.90 9.52
CA ARG A 45 -16.83 25.72 8.46
C ARG A 45 -17.76 24.55 8.77
N VAL A 46 -18.90 24.50 8.09
CA VAL A 46 -19.86 23.39 8.23
C VAL A 46 -19.34 22.17 7.47
N ILE A 47 -19.20 21.04 8.16
CA ILE A 47 -18.88 19.77 7.51
C ILE A 47 -20.14 19.26 6.81
N SER A 48 -20.17 19.34 5.48
CA SER A 48 -21.23 18.77 4.64
C SER A 48 -20.74 17.45 4.02
N PRO A 49 -21.08 16.27 4.57
CA PRO A 49 -20.60 15.00 4.04
C PRO A 49 -21.40 14.63 2.77
N SER A 50 -20.76 14.76 1.61
CA SER A 50 -21.36 14.60 0.28
C SER A 50 -22.15 13.31 0.09
N THR A 51 -23.22 13.40 -0.72
CA THR A 51 -24.05 12.26 -1.15
C THR A 51 -23.75 11.79 -2.57
N SER A 52 -23.02 12.59 -3.36
CA SER A 52 -22.62 12.28 -4.73
C SER A 52 -21.63 11.13 -4.79
N THR A 53 -21.64 10.31 -5.84
CA THR A 53 -20.52 9.39 -6.10
C THR A 53 -19.26 10.18 -6.46
N ILE A 54 -18.10 9.52 -6.43
CA ILE A 54 -16.83 10.18 -6.75
C ILE A 54 -16.75 10.62 -8.22
N SER A 55 -17.36 9.88 -9.14
CA SER A 55 -17.49 10.30 -10.53
C SER A 55 -18.44 11.49 -10.67
N ASP A 56 -19.60 11.49 -10.00
CA ASP A 56 -20.51 12.64 -9.99
C ASP A 56 -19.85 13.90 -9.41
N LEU A 57 -19.05 13.76 -8.35
CA LEU A 57 -18.36 14.88 -7.69
C LEU A 57 -17.31 15.51 -8.61
N VAL A 58 -16.46 14.70 -9.25
CA VAL A 58 -15.49 15.20 -10.25
C VAL A 58 -16.21 15.83 -11.43
N ILE A 59 -17.29 15.22 -11.91
CA ILE A 59 -18.10 15.72 -13.03
C ILE A 59 -18.81 17.05 -12.71
N GLY A 60 -19.15 17.29 -11.45
CA GLY A 60 -19.81 18.51 -10.97
C GLY A 60 -18.87 19.60 -10.45
N THR A 61 -17.54 19.45 -10.59
CA THR A 61 -16.56 20.41 -10.08
C THR A 61 -16.05 21.33 -11.20
N ASP A 62 -16.29 22.64 -11.09
CA ASP A 62 -16.07 23.62 -12.18
C ASP A 62 -14.65 23.62 -12.78
N ASN A 63 -13.61 23.28 -12.02
CA ASN A 63 -12.20 23.33 -12.46
C ASN A 63 -11.60 21.96 -12.85
N LEU A 64 -12.43 20.92 -12.99
CA LEU A 64 -12.03 19.57 -13.43
C LEU A 64 -12.76 19.16 -14.73
N SER A 65 -13.29 20.13 -15.48
CA SER A 65 -14.19 19.93 -16.61
C SER A 65 -13.57 19.14 -17.77
N ILE A 66 -12.26 19.29 -17.99
CA ILE A 66 -11.48 18.61 -19.02
C ILE A 66 -11.35 17.12 -18.66
N PHE A 67 -10.87 16.79 -17.45
CA PHE A 67 -10.79 15.40 -16.98
C PHE A 67 -12.18 14.74 -16.87
N ALA A 68 -13.19 15.49 -16.44
CA ALA A 68 -14.58 15.04 -16.42
C ALA A 68 -15.12 14.69 -17.81
N SER A 69 -14.58 15.28 -18.89
CA SER A 69 -14.90 14.88 -20.26
C SER A 69 -14.30 13.50 -20.61
N PHE A 70 -13.04 13.25 -20.23
CA PHE A 70 -12.36 11.98 -20.47
C PHE A 70 -13.00 10.84 -19.66
N LEU A 71 -13.33 11.09 -18.39
CA LEU A 71 -13.98 10.14 -17.50
C LEU A 71 -15.35 9.67 -18.03
N LYS A 72 -16.08 10.55 -18.73
CA LYS A 72 -17.34 10.23 -19.43
C LYS A 72 -17.09 9.48 -20.73
N ALA A 73 -16.19 9.97 -21.59
CA ALA A 73 -15.93 9.39 -22.91
C ALA A 73 -15.40 7.94 -22.81
N THR A 74 -14.58 7.66 -21.80
CA THR A 74 -14.02 6.33 -21.52
C THR A 74 -14.97 5.39 -20.78
N GLY A 75 -16.11 5.88 -20.29
CA GLY A 75 -17.08 5.10 -19.50
C GLY A 75 -16.61 4.77 -18.07
N TRP A 76 -15.49 5.33 -17.60
CA TRP A 76 -15.03 5.13 -16.22
C TRP A 76 -15.98 5.77 -15.20
N ASN A 77 -16.70 6.83 -15.57
CA ASN A 77 -17.72 7.45 -14.72
C ASN A 77 -18.82 6.47 -14.26
N GLU A 78 -19.18 5.49 -15.09
CA GLU A 78 -20.20 4.46 -14.78
C GLU A 78 -19.65 3.40 -13.82
N LYS A 79 -18.36 3.06 -13.95
CA LYS A 79 -17.68 2.02 -13.16
C LYS A 79 -17.37 2.46 -11.72
N LEU A 80 -17.27 3.77 -11.46
CA LEU A 80 -16.86 4.35 -10.16
C LEU A 80 -18.06 4.65 -9.22
N THR A 81 -19.16 3.90 -9.38
CA THR A 81 -20.45 4.15 -8.71
C THR A 81 -20.73 3.25 -7.51
N SER A 82 -20.07 2.08 -7.42
CA SER A 82 -20.25 1.14 -6.29
C SER A 82 -19.77 1.75 -4.97
N TYR A 83 -20.45 1.44 -3.87
CA TYR A 83 -20.09 1.94 -2.53
C TYR A 83 -20.15 0.89 -1.42
N ARG A 84 -20.75 -0.29 -1.68
CA ARG A 84 -20.89 -1.40 -0.75
C ARG A 84 -21.11 -2.70 -1.52
N ASP A 85 -20.62 -3.81 -0.99
CA ASP A 85 -20.93 -5.15 -1.46
C ASP A 85 -22.22 -5.66 -0.79
N GLU A 86 -23.35 -5.60 -1.51
CA GLU A 86 -24.64 -6.08 -1.00
C GLU A 86 -24.66 -7.60 -0.76
N LYS A 87 -23.76 -8.39 -1.38
CA LYS A 87 -23.62 -9.83 -1.08
C LYS A 87 -22.99 -10.04 0.29
N TYR A 88 -22.07 -9.16 0.71
CA TYR A 88 -21.54 -9.23 2.07
C TYR A 88 -22.63 -8.99 3.12
N GLU A 89 -23.65 -8.20 2.79
CA GLU A 89 -24.78 -7.95 3.72
C GLU A 89 -25.59 -9.23 4.04
N GLU A 90 -25.44 -10.31 3.27
CA GLU A 90 -26.03 -11.63 3.56
C GLU A 90 -25.22 -12.45 4.59
N PHE A 91 -24.06 -11.97 5.05
CA PHE A 91 -23.28 -12.63 6.10
C PHE A 91 -23.91 -12.36 7.49
N ASP A 92 -24.26 -13.43 8.20
CA ASP A 92 -24.95 -13.33 9.51
C ASP A 92 -24.09 -12.69 10.61
N MET A 93 -22.78 -12.99 10.64
CA MET A 93 -21.88 -12.65 11.77
C MET A 93 -21.29 -11.23 11.70
N ARG A 94 -21.92 -10.30 10.97
CA ARG A 94 -21.38 -8.96 10.74
C ARG A 94 -21.35 -8.13 12.02
N GLY A 95 -20.21 -7.49 12.28
CA GLY A 95 -19.98 -6.75 13.53
C GLY A 95 -19.83 -7.63 14.77
N GLU A 96 -19.96 -8.97 14.68
CA GLU A 96 -19.82 -9.86 15.83
C GLU A 96 -18.36 -9.98 16.27
N GLN A 97 -18.12 -9.88 17.58
CA GLN A 97 -16.86 -10.31 18.18
C GLN A 97 -16.85 -11.84 18.32
N THR A 98 -15.82 -12.47 17.77
CA THR A 98 -15.62 -13.92 17.82
C THR A 98 -14.25 -14.28 18.37
N THR A 99 -14.21 -15.28 19.26
CA THR A 99 -12.95 -15.90 19.71
C THR A 99 -12.62 -17.06 18.78
N VAL A 100 -11.60 -16.88 17.96
CA VAL A 100 -11.17 -17.82 16.93
C VAL A 100 -9.77 -18.31 17.28
N ILE A 101 -9.65 -19.58 17.69
CA ILE A 101 -8.39 -20.21 18.10
C ILE A 101 -7.72 -19.37 19.21
N GLU A 102 -8.39 -19.36 20.37
CA GLU A 102 -8.02 -18.67 21.62
C GLU A 102 -7.96 -17.13 21.58
N ASP A 103 -8.12 -16.52 20.40
CA ASP A 103 -7.92 -15.09 20.17
C ASP A 103 -9.19 -14.37 19.70
N ALA A 104 -9.47 -13.19 20.27
CA ALA A 104 -10.67 -12.42 19.95
C ALA A 104 -10.47 -11.41 18.80
N GLY A 105 -11.40 -11.39 17.85
CA GLY A 105 -11.47 -10.43 16.75
C GLY A 105 -12.90 -10.19 16.28
N TYR A 106 -13.15 -9.06 15.63
CA TYR A 106 -14.46 -8.69 15.07
C TYR A 106 -14.51 -9.05 13.59
N TYR A 107 -15.67 -9.51 13.11
CA TYR A 107 -15.97 -9.41 11.69
C TYR A 107 -16.39 -7.98 11.32
N PRO A 108 -16.02 -7.47 10.13
CA PRO A 108 -16.54 -6.20 9.64
C PRO A 108 -18.08 -6.13 9.67
N GLU A 109 -18.64 -4.97 10.00
CA GLU A 109 -20.09 -4.76 9.95
C GLU A 109 -20.59 -4.62 8.51
N HIS A 110 -19.73 -4.11 7.62
CA HIS A 110 -19.98 -3.90 6.20
C HIS A 110 -18.71 -4.21 5.39
N ARG A 111 -18.88 -4.43 4.09
CA ARG A 111 -17.80 -4.41 3.08
C ARG A 111 -18.06 -3.23 2.15
N TYR A 112 -17.70 -2.04 2.60
CA TYR A 112 -17.71 -0.84 1.78
C TYR A 112 -16.70 -0.95 0.65
N LEU A 113 -17.11 -0.47 -0.52
CA LEU A 113 -16.33 -0.35 -1.73
C LEU A 113 -16.11 1.13 -2.03
N GLY A 114 -15.07 1.48 -2.77
CA GLY A 114 -14.84 2.86 -3.17
C GLY A 114 -13.51 3.07 -3.84
N TYR A 115 -13.19 4.33 -4.12
CA TYR A 115 -12.15 4.70 -5.06
C TYR A 115 -11.35 5.92 -4.61
N THR A 116 -10.18 6.10 -5.21
CA THR A 116 -9.39 7.34 -5.12
C THR A 116 -9.04 7.77 -6.54
N ILE A 117 -9.27 9.05 -6.86
CA ILE A 117 -8.96 9.65 -8.16
C ILE A 117 -7.88 10.71 -8.00
N PHE A 118 -6.75 10.56 -8.69
CA PHE A 118 -5.84 11.69 -8.91
C PHE A 118 -6.31 12.42 -10.17
N VAL A 119 -6.42 13.74 -10.11
CA VAL A 119 -6.99 14.54 -11.20
C VAL A 119 -6.26 15.85 -11.37
N GLU A 120 -5.84 16.17 -12.58
CA GLU A 120 -5.27 17.48 -12.87
C GLU A 120 -6.40 18.52 -13.02
N PRO A 121 -6.32 19.68 -12.35
CA PRO A 121 -7.18 20.81 -12.67
C PRO A 121 -7.06 21.23 -14.13
N ASP A 122 -8.12 21.83 -14.69
CA ASP A 122 -8.18 22.27 -16.09
C ASP A 122 -7.00 23.18 -16.46
N SER A 123 -6.55 24.03 -15.53
CA SER A 123 -5.39 24.91 -15.69
C SER A 123 -4.04 24.19 -15.86
N ILE A 124 -3.95 22.89 -15.54
CA ILE A 124 -2.78 22.05 -15.83
C ILE A 124 -2.87 21.53 -17.27
N TYR A 125 -4.04 20.99 -17.67
CA TYR A 125 -4.28 20.58 -19.06
C TYR A 125 -4.05 21.73 -20.05
N GLU A 126 -4.50 22.94 -19.72
CA GLU A 126 -4.27 24.16 -20.50
C GLU A 126 -2.78 24.49 -20.71
N GLN A 127 -1.91 24.24 -19.71
CA GLN A 127 -0.46 24.46 -19.84
C GLN A 127 0.20 23.52 -20.85
N HIS A 128 -0.41 22.36 -21.11
CA HIS A 128 0.05 21.35 -22.06
C HIS A 128 -0.68 21.44 -23.42
N GLY A 129 -1.57 22.44 -23.60
CA GLY A 129 -2.37 22.62 -24.82
C GLY A 129 -3.50 21.59 -24.98
N ILE A 130 -3.93 20.96 -23.89
CA ILE A 130 -5.01 19.99 -23.85
C ILE A 130 -6.29 20.70 -23.39
N HIS A 131 -7.36 20.55 -24.17
CA HIS A 131 -8.66 21.18 -23.91
C HIS A 131 -9.84 20.22 -24.10
N ASP A 132 -9.62 19.10 -24.80
CA ASP A 132 -10.61 18.11 -25.19
C ASP A 132 -9.94 16.75 -25.46
N ILE A 133 -10.73 15.75 -25.85
CA ILE A 133 -10.23 14.39 -26.03
C ILE A 133 -9.33 14.21 -27.25
N GLU A 134 -9.48 15.05 -28.29
CA GLU A 134 -8.64 14.99 -29.48
C GLU A 134 -7.27 15.64 -29.24
N SER A 135 -7.23 16.76 -28.51
CA SER A 135 -5.99 17.38 -28.06
C SER A 135 -5.24 16.49 -27.07
N LEU A 136 -5.91 15.80 -26.14
CA LEU A 136 -5.28 14.75 -25.32
C LEU A 136 -4.72 13.61 -26.19
N LYS A 137 -5.56 13.02 -27.06
CA LYS A 137 -5.18 11.90 -27.94
C LYS A 137 -3.95 12.26 -28.79
N LYS A 138 -3.93 13.47 -29.36
CA LYS A 138 -2.77 14.00 -30.11
C LYS A 138 -1.56 14.22 -29.21
N TRP A 139 -1.72 14.82 -28.03
CA TRP A 139 -0.61 15.05 -27.10
C TRP A 139 0.05 13.73 -26.66
N LEU A 140 -0.73 12.68 -26.41
CA LEU A 140 -0.21 11.34 -26.13
C LEU A 140 0.61 10.77 -27.30
N GLN A 141 0.18 10.98 -28.55
CA GLN A 141 0.92 10.58 -29.75
C GLN A 141 2.21 11.38 -29.93
N ASP A 142 2.14 12.72 -29.82
CA ASP A 142 3.29 13.62 -29.97
C ASP A 142 4.40 13.31 -28.97
N ASN A 143 4.04 12.88 -27.75
CA ASN A 143 4.97 12.50 -26.68
C ASN A 143 5.33 10.99 -26.68
N ASN A 144 4.92 10.21 -27.69
CA ASN A 144 5.18 8.76 -27.81
C ASN A 144 4.72 7.93 -26.59
N LEU A 145 3.66 8.36 -25.91
CA LEU A 145 3.06 7.68 -24.76
C LEU A 145 2.08 6.60 -25.23
N TYR A 146 1.91 5.53 -24.45
CA TYR A 146 0.95 4.45 -24.73
C TYR A 146 1.08 3.84 -26.15
N SER A 147 2.30 3.71 -26.67
CA SER A 147 2.58 3.21 -28.03
C SER A 147 2.24 1.73 -28.27
N ASP A 148 1.89 0.98 -27.22
CA ASP A 148 1.29 -0.36 -27.30
C ASP A 148 -0.24 -0.37 -27.41
N CYS A 149 -0.88 0.81 -27.30
CA CYS A 149 -2.33 0.98 -27.25
C CYS A 149 -2.89 1.52 -28.59
N LYS A 150 -4.21 1.44 -28.77
CA LYS A 150 -4.91 1.97 -29.94
C LYS A 150 -5.13 3.48 -29.84
N PHE A 151 -5.09 4.15 -30.98
CA PHE A 151 -5.43 5.57 -31.14
C PHE A 151 -6.64 5.76 -32.07
N ASP A 152 -7.64 4.91 -31.89
CA ASP A 152 -8.97 5.03 -32.51
C ASP A 152 -9.92 5.88 -31.63
N ASP A 153 -11.18 5.96 -32.04
CA ASP A 153 -12.23 6.79 -31.39
C ASP A 153 -13.12 5.94 -30.46
N ASP A 154 -12.81 4.65 -30.31
CA ASP A 154 -13.46 3.72 -29.38
C ASP A 154 -12.87 3.90 -27.98
N TYR A 155 -13.06 5.08 -27.38
CA TYR A 155 -12.49 5.42 -26.08
C TYR A 155 -12.98 4.54 -24.92
N ARG A 156 -14.07 3.78 -25.12
CA ARG A 156 -14.58 2.81 -24.13
C ARG A 156 -13.85 1.46 -24.20
N ASN A 157 -13.03 1.24 -25.24
CA ASN A 157 -12.12 0.12 -25.34
C ASN A 157 -10.99 0.25 -24.32
N GLU A 158 -10.79 -0.76 -23.46
CA GLU A 158 -9.67 -0.72 -22.52
C GLU A 158 -8.30 -0.96 -23.20
N ASP A 159 -8.24 -1.20 -24.51
CA ASP A 159 -6.99 -1.15 -25.30
C ASP A 159 -6.74 0.23 -25.95
N ASN A 160 -7.63 1.23 -25.78
CA ASN A 160 -7.44 2.58 -26.31
C ASN A 160 -6.54 3.43 -25.37
N ALA A 161 -5.64 4.23 -25.96
CA ALA A 161 -4.66 5.03 -25.24
C ALA A 161 -5.28 6.05 -24.26
N VAL A 162 -6.42 6.66 -24.59
CA VAL A 162 -7.10 7.58 -23.68
C VAL A 162 -7.77 6.84 -22.52
N ASN A 163 -8.33 5.65 -22.77
CA ASN A 163 -8.84 4.80 -21.70
C ASN A 163 -7.72 4.38 -20.74
N GLN A 164 -6.58 4.01 -21.31
CA GLN A 164 -5.36 3.63 -20.60
C GLN A 164 -4.69 4.78 -19.84
N PHE A 165 -4.82 6.02 -20.32
CA PHE A 165 -4.47 7.22 -19.59
C PHE A 165 -5.40 7.40 -18.38
N VAL A 166 -6.72 7.51 -18.59
CA VAL A 166 -7.69 7.72 -17.50
C VAL A 166 -7.62 6.62 -16.44
N ALA A 167 -7.50 5.35 -16.84
CA ALA A 167 -7.43 4.23 -15.90
C ALA A 167 -6.22 4.30 -14.94
N TYR A 168 -5.11 4.92 -15.36
CA TYR A 168 -3.91 5.10 -14.53
C TYR A 168 -4.10 6.11 -13.38
N HIS A 169 -5.15 6.92 -13.42
CA HIS A 169 -5.51 7.91 -12.40
C HIS A 169 -6.35 7.33 -11.27
N LEU A 170 -6.83 6.10 -11.41
CA LEU A 170 -7.88 5.50 -10.60
C LEU A 170 -7.33 4.37 -9.72
N LEU A 171 -7.60 4.43 -8.41
CA LEU A 171 -7.33 3.35 -7.45
C LEU A 171 -8.64 2.75 -6.92
N PRO A 172 -8.74 1.41 -6.75
CA PRO A 172 -9.95 0.72 -6.30
C PRO A 172 -10.13 0.71 -4.76
N GLN A 173 -9.74 1.80 -4.08
CA GLN A 173 -9.88 1.93 -2.62
C GLN A 173 -10.06 3.38 -2.19
N ILE A 174 -10.75 3.59 -1.07
CA ILE A 174 -10.88 4.91 -0.42
C ILE A 174 -9.59 5.19 0.38
N LEU A 175 -8.78 6.14 -0.08
CA LEU A 175 -7.60 6.62 0.62
C LEU A 175 -7.86 8.04 1.15
N ILE A 176 -7.88 8.20 2.48
CA ILE A 176 -7.82 9.54 3.08
C ILE A 176 -6.39 10.09 3.01
N TRP A 177 -6.22 11.42 3.12
CA TRP A 177 -4.94 12.09 2.92
C TRP A 177 -3.79 11.49 3.75
N ASN A 178 -4.03 11.19 5.03
CA ASN A 178 -3.04 10.58 5.94
C ASN A 178 -2.91 9.05 5.80
N LYS A 179 -3.57 8.43 4.81
CA LYS A 179 -3.44 7.02 4.42
C LYS A 179 -2.99 6.81 2.96
N LEU A 180 -2.76 7.88 2.19
CA LEU A 180 -2.09 7.84 0.86
C LEU A 180 -0.65 7.29 0.92
N VAL A 181 -0.03 7.40 2.10
CA VAL A 181 1.18 6.71 2.56
C VAL A 181 1.07 6.62 4.07
N ILE A 182 1.68 5.61 4.69
CA ILE A 182 1.67 5.40 6.14
C ILE A 182 3.03 5.75 6.74
N PHE A 183 2.99 6.57 7.78
CA PHE A 183 4.11 6.92 8.66
C PHE A 183 3.89 6.21 9.98
N CYS A 184 4.77 5.29 10.38
CA CYS A 184 4.52 4.44 11.55
C CYS A 184 5.73 3.78 12.22
N ASN A 185 6.77 3.38 11.48
CA ASN A 185 7.95 2.72 12.07
C ASN A 185 9.22 2.77 11.21
N GLU A 186 9.27 3.69 10.25
CA GLU A 186 10.43 4.02 9.44
C GLU A 186 11.56 4.67 10.26
N LYS A 187 12.77 4.72 9.67
CA LYS A 187 13.96 5.23 10.36
C LYS A 187 13.76 6.65 10.88
N GLY A 188 13.81 6.78 12.21
CA GLY A 188 13.73 8.06 12.92
C GLY A 188 12.32 8.40 13.43
N PHE A 189 11.31 7.60 13.11
CA PHE A 189 9.99 7.68 13.72
C PHE A 189 10.04 7.30 15.22
N ASN A 190 9.19 7.91 16.04
CA ASN A 190 9.06 7.64 17.47
C ASN A 190 7.60 7.38 17.86
N ASN A 191 7.28 6.11 18.08
CA ASN A 191 5.95 5.61 18.42
C ASN A 191 5.34 6.24 19.70
N ASN A 192 6.17 6.91 20.54
CA ASN A 192 5.76 7.62 21.75
C ASN A 192 5.41 9.11 21.52
N THR A 193 5.52 9.62 20.29
CA THR A 193 5.24 11.02 19.94
C THR A 193 4.04 11.08 18.97
N PRO A 194 3.15 12.10 19.06
CA PRO A 194 2.06 12.27 18.09
C PRO A 194 2.58 12.39 16.65
N ASN A 195 1.89 11.75 15.71
CA ASN A 195 2.24 11.82 14.29
C ASN A 195 1.58 13.04 13.63
N ASP A 196 2.15 14.22 13.89
CA ASP A 196 1.74 15.51 13.32
C ASP A 196 2.63 15.98 12.14
N GLY A 197 3.43 15.07 11.58
CA GLY A 197 4.41 15.34 10.53
C GLY A 197 5.75 15.92 11.02
N SER A 198 5.86 16.35 12.29
CA SER A 198 7.13 16.87 12.84
C SER A 198 8.26 15.81 12.87
N GLN A 199 7.88 14.54 13.01
CA GLN A 199 8.77 13.38 13.11
C GLN A 199 9.42 12.95 11.79
N PHE A 200 9.13 13.62 10.66
CA PHE A 200 9.64 13.23 9.35
C PHE A 200 11.18 13.22 9.32
N ALA A 201 11.78 12.03 9.27
CA ALA A 201 13.22 11.80 9.25
C ALA A 201 13.70 11.02 8.01
N THR A 202 12.84 10.24 7.36
CA THR A 202 13.08 9.61 6.06
C THR A 202 11.78 9.53 5.26
N ASN A 203 11.89 9.26 3.96
CA ASN A 203 10.73 9.12 3.07
C ASN A 203 9.98 7.83 3.36
N VAL A 204 8.65 7.90 3.29
CA VAL A 204 7.76 6.73 3.24
C VAL A 204 7.18 6.58 1.85
N TRP A 205 6.78 5.37 1.46
CA TRP A 205 6.15 5.14 0.16
C TRP A 205 5.15 3.98 0.20
N GLU A 206 4.20 4.00 -0.72
CA GLU A 206 3.28 2.91 -1.03
C GLU A 206 3.24 2.67 -2.54
N TYR A 207 2.93 1.44 -2.94
CA TYR A 207 2.78 1.03 -4.33
C TYR A 207 1.36 0.54 -4.57
N TYR A 208 0.63 1.20 -5.45
CA TYR A 208 -0.78 0.92 -5.70
C TYR A 208 -1.00 0.33 -7.11
N GLU A 209 -1.78 -0.74 -7.20
CA GLU A 209 -2.30 -1.25 -8.47
C GLU A 209 -3.42 -0.34 -8.97
N THR A 210 -3.21 0.31 -10.12
CA THR A 210 -4.23 1.16 -10.76
C THR A 210 -5.31 0.32 -11.45
N MET A 211 -6.48 0.90 -11.69
CA MET A 211 -7.58 0.22 -12.36
C MET A 211 -7.31 -0.01 -13.86
N GLY A 212 -8.17 -0.83 -14.48
CA GLY A 212 -8.17 -1.13 -15.93
C GLY A 212 -7.43 -2.40 -16.33
N LYS A 213 -7.64 -2.83 -17.57
CA LYS A 213 -7.10 -4.07 -18.17
C LYS A 213 -5.58 -4.25 -18.02
N LYS A 214 -4.80 -3.17 -18.04
CA LYS A 214 -3.34 -3.17 -17.85
C LYS A 214 -3.05 -2.84 -16.39
N ARG A 215 -2.71 -3.86 -15.61
CA ARG A 215 -2.38 -3.74 -14.17
C ARG A 215 -1.06 -2.98 -14.00
N ARG A 216 -1.11 -1.66 -13.76
CA ARG A 216 0.08 -0.82 -13.57
C ARG A 216 0.29 -0.48 -12.11
N LEU A 217 1.52 -0.11 -11.77
CA LEU A 217 1.85 0.43 -10.45
C LEU A 217 1.92 1.96 -10.49
N MET A 218 1.44 2.57 -9.42
CA MET A 218 1.70 3.95 -9.06
C MET A 218 2.47 3.95 -7.73
N LYS A 219 3.62 4.61 -7.68
CA LYS A 219 4.32 4.87 -6.41
C LYS A 219 3.81 6.19 -5.85
N ILE A 220 3.41 6.23 -4.58
CA ILE A 220 3.21 7.50 -3.86
C ILE A 220 4.29 7.59 -2.78
N THR A 221 5.06 8.67 -2.80
CA THR A 221 6.14 8.94 -1.84
C THR A 221 5.74 10.11 -0.94
N GLY A 222 5.71 9.89 0.37
CA GLY A 222 5.60 10.94 1.38
C GLY A 222 6.96 11.61 1.59
N ILE A 223 6.99 12.94 1.44
CA ILE A 223 8.14 13.79 1.75
C ILE A 223 7.76 14.78 2.86
N ARG A 224 8.75 15.38 3.55
CA ARG A 224 8.52 16.29 4.70
C ARG A 224 7.47 17.38 4.45
N ASN A 225 7.40 17.87 3.21
CA ASN A 225 6.55 18.99 2.81
C ASN A 225 5.42 18.60 1.83
N GLY A 226 5.07 17.32 1.67
CA GLY A 226 4.01 16.92 0.73
C GLY A 226 3.96 15.43 0.39
N LYS A 227 3.19 15.08 -0.66
CA LYS A 227 3.14 13.73 -1.24
C LYS A 227 3.33 13.83 -2.74
N MET A 228 4.13 12.92 -3.31
CA MET A 228 4.56 12.95 -4.71
C MET A 228 4.25 11.62 -5.40
N ILE A 229 3.56 11.64 -6.53
CA ILE A 229 3.36 10.46 -7.39
C ILE A 229 4.62 10.23 -8.22
N ASN A 230 5.06 8.98 -8.30
CA ASN A 230 6.17 8.49 -9.12
C ASN A 230 7.50 9.26 -8.95
N ARG A 231 7.78 9.71 -7.72
CA ARG A 231 9.07 10.30 -7.34
C ARG A 231 10.17 9.24 -7.29
N HIS A 232 11.31 9.53 -7.91
CA HIS A 232 12.58 8.83 -7.71
C HIS A 232 13.65 9.79 -7.16
N ALA A 233 14.43 9.30 -6.21
CA ALA A 233 15.52 10.03 -5.59
C ALA A 233 16.61 9.05 -5.16
N LYS A 234 17.88 9.44 -5.35
CA LYS A 234 19.02 8.67 -4.85
C LYS A 234 19.16 8.91 -3.34
N MET A 235 19.29 7.82 -2.59
CA MET A 235 19.41 7.84 -1.14
C MET A 235 20.89 7.74 -0.72
N ASN A 236 21.28 8.47 0.32
CA ASN A 236 22.59 8.28 0.94
C ASN A 236 22.63 6.94 1.70
N VAL A 237 23.49 6.00 1.31
CA VAL A 237 23.52 4.64 1.88
C VAL A 237 23.83 4.57 3.39
N ASN A 238 24.40 5.63 3.97
CA ASN A 238 24.72 5.70 5.40
C ASN A 238 23.59 6.36 6.21
N THR A 239 23.06 7.48 5.74
CA THR A 239 22.06 8.27 6.48
C THR A 239 20.61 7.95 6.09
N TYR A 240 20.36 7.39 4.91
CA TYR A 240 19.05 7.21 4.29
C TYR A 240 18.19 8.50 4.25
N ALA A 241 18.86 9.63 4.02
CA ALA A 241 18.26 10.85 3.50
C ALA A 241 18.40 10.87 1.96
N GLU A 242 17.53 11.60 1.28
CA GLU A 242 17.73 11.93 -0.14
C GLU A 242 19.07 12.68 -0.31
N SER A 243 19.91 12.23 -1.25
CA SER A 243 21.15 12.91 -1.63
C SER A 243 21.01 13.68 -2.94
N TYR A 244 20.17 13.20 -3.85
CA TYR A 244 19.83 13.82 -5.12
C TYR A 244 18.45 13.36 -5.58
N VAL A 245 17.72 14.23 -6.29
CA VAL A 245 16.37 13.96 -6.81
C VAL A 245 16.43 14.11 -8.32
N ASP A 246 16.36 12.98 -9.02
CA ASP A 246 16.39 12.88 -10.47
C ASP A 246 14.99 12.94 -11.08
N ILE A 247 13.97 12.37 -10.42
CA ILE A 247 12.56 12.50 -10.84
C ILE A 247 11.75 13.09 -9.67
N PRO A 248 11.42 14.40 -9.69
CA PRO A 248 10.72 15.06 -8.59
C PRO A 248 9.41 14.39 -8.17
N GLY A 249 8.70 13.80 -9.13
CA GLY A 249 7.34 13.29 -8.98
C GLY A 249 6.28 14.40 -9.03
N ILE A 250 5.02 14.00 -9.23
CA ILE A 250 3.89 14.91 -9.38
C ILE A 250 3.29 15.22 -8.00
N GLU A 251 3.19 16.50 -7.63
CA GLU A 251 2.68 16.90 -6.32
C GLU A 251 1.17 16.64 -6.20
N ILE A 252 0.78 15.97 -5.12
CA ILE A 252 -0.62 15.75 -4.72
C ILE A 252 -1.05 16.86 -3.75
N LYS A 253 -2.13 17.59 -4.04
CA LYS A 253 -2.76 18.55 -3.12
C LYS A 253 -3.81 17.87 -2.24
N GLN A 254 -3.86 18.26 -0.97
CA GLN A 254 -4.80 17.70 0.01
C GLN A 254 -6.27 18.11 -0.24
N THR A 255 -6.50 19.31 -0.80
CA THR A 255 -7.82 19.88 -1.10
C THR A 255 -7.82 20.58 -2.45
N ASN A 256 -9.01 20.82 -3.02
CA ASN A 256 -9.19 21.58 -4.27
C ASN A 256 -9.62 23.04 -3.98
N GLY A 257 -8.95 23.69 -3.03
CA GLY A 257 -9.22 25.07 -2.64
C GLY A 257 -10.62 25.27 -2.07
N LYS A 258 -11.56 25.79 -2.89
CA LYS A 258 -12.96 26.03 -2.51
C LYS A 258 -13.91 24.87 -2.84
N TYR A 259 -13.45 23.81 -3.50
CA TYR A 259 -14.27 22.67 -3.92
C TYR A 259 -14.07 21.47 -3.00
N ASP A 260 -15.17 20.85 -2.57
CA ASP A 260 -15.15 19.60 -1.81
C ASP A 260 -14.50 18.47 -2.63
N ASN A 261 -13.63 17.68 -1.98
CA ASN A 261 -12.97 16.52 -2.59
C ASN A 261 -13.27 15.18 -1.88
N ASN A 262 -14.34 15.16 -1.08
CA ASN A 262 -14.83 14.01 -0.33
C ASN A 262 -16.20 13.58 -0.89
N ALA A 263 -16.30 12.36 -1.42
CA ALA A 263 -17.50 11.80 -2.02
C ALA A 263 -18.11 10.69 -1.17
N LEU A 264 -19.29 10.19 -1.57
CA LEU A 264 -19.96 9.05 -0.92
C LEU A 264 -19.05 7.80 -0.84
N ASN A 265 -18.28 7.54 -1.89
CA ASN A 265 -17.53 6.31 -2.12
C ASN A 265 -16.07 6.57 -2.51
N GLY A 266 -15.47 7.68 -2.07
CA GLY A 266 -14.09 7.99 -2.42
C GLY A 266 -13.63 9.41 -2.11
N TYR A 267 -12.38 9.67 -2.46
CA TYR A 267 -11.79 11.01 -2.50
C TYR A 267 -11.20 11.27 -3.88
N TYR A 268 -11.10 12.54 -4.27
CA TYR A 268 -10.18 12.95 -5.33
C TYR A 268 -9.09 13.85 -4.78
N TYR A 269 -7.95 13.88 -5.44
CA TYR A 269 -6.83 14.75 -5.06
C TYR A 269 -6.29 15.47 -6.29
N PRO A 270 -6.28 16.81 -6.30
CA PRO A 270 -5.67 17.57 -7.39
C PRO A 270 -4.17 17.26 -7.51
N ILE A 271 -3.71 17.00 -8.73
CA ILE A 271 -2.30 16.78 -9.07
C ILE A 271 -1.79 17.85 -10.04
N MET A 272 -0.51 18.22 -9.90
CA MET A 272 0.05 19.47 -10.44
C MET A 272 0.84 19.32 -11.76
N ASP A 273 0.76 18.16 -12.41
CA ASP A 273 1.38 17.84 -13.72
C ASP A 273 0.61 16.63 -14.31
N ILE A 274 0.76 16.38 -15.62
CA ILE A 274 0.01 15.34 -16.36
C ILE A 274 0.51 13.94 -15.98
N LEU A 275 -0.36 13.12 -15.38
CA LEU A 275 0.00 11.79 -14.86
C LEU A 275 0.04 10.73 -15.96
N THR A 276 1.26 10.28 -16.31
CA THR A 276 1.50 9.37 -17.43
C THR A 276 2.20 8.07 -17.02
N TRP A 277 1.83 6.96 -17.67
CA TRP A 277 2.59 5.71 -17.62
C TRP A 277 3.65 5.71 -18.72
N ASN A 278 4.82 6.25 -18.38
CA ASN A 278 5.95 6.42 -19.29
C ASN A 278 7.14 5.51 -18.94
N ASP A 279 8.19 5.55 -19.75
CA ASP A 279 9.35 4.67 -19.57
C ASP A 279 10.28 5.08 -18.41
N GLU A 280 10.23 6.32 -17.91
CA GLU A 280 10.94 6.71 -16.69
C GLU A 280 10.27 6.10 -15.45
N VAL A 281 8.92 6.10 -15.41
CA VAL A 281 8.15 5.42 -14.35
C VAL A 281 8.46 3.93 -14.32
N LYS A 282 8.51 3.25 -15.48
CA LYS A 282 8.87 1.82 -15.54
C LYS A 282 10.32 1.54 -15.15
N ASN A 283 11.26 2.22 -15.81
CA ASN A 283 12.67 1.80 -15.87
C ASN A 283 13.59 2.57 -14.92
N VAL A 284 13.11 3.64 -14.28
CA VAL A 284 13.82 4.37 -13.23
C VAL A 284 13.04 4.28 -11.92
N VAL A 285 11.81 4.82 -11.86
CA VAL A 285 11.04 4.92 -10.60
C VAL A 285 10.78 3.54 -10.00
N LEU A 286 10.18 2.62 -10.78
CA LEU A 286 9.76 1.30 -10.31
C LEU A 286 10.83 0.20 -10.55
N ASN A 287 12.03 0.58 -11.01
CA ASN A 287 13.17 -0.32 -11.21
C ASN A 287 13.96 -0.51 -9.91
N GLU A 288 13.23 -0.73 -8.81
CA GLU A 288 13.72 -0.76 -7.44
C GLU A 288 13.25 -2.04 -6.71
N ARG A 289 13.68 -2.20 -5.45
CA ARG A 289 13.13 -3.21 -4.53
C ARG A 289 11.75 -2.74 -4.06
N MET A 290 10.71 -3.09 -4.82
CA MET A 290 9.33 -2.77 -4.48
C MET A 290 8.87 -3.65 -3.31
N ARG A 291 8.86 -3.08 -2.11
CA ARG A 291 8.38 -3.71 -0.86
C ARG A 291 6.90 -3.39 -0.68
N PHE A 292 6.07 -4.42 -0.65
CA PHE A 292 4.62 -4.33 -0.48
C PHE A 292 4.24 -4.90 0.88
N ASP A 293 3.62 -4.08 1.72
CA ASP A 293 2.81 -4.55 2.85
C ASP A 293 1.58 -5.30 2.29
N ILE A 294 1.28 -6.49 2.82
CA ILE A 294 0.14 -7.31 2.39
C ILE A 294 -1.19 -6.59 2.56
N CYS A 295 -1.29 -5.72 3.57
CA CYS A 295 -2.45 -4.89 3.84
C CYS A 295 -2.62 -3.76 2.81
N SER A 296 -1.57 -3.33 2.09
CA SER A 296 -1.71 -2.39 0.96
C SER A 296 -2.19 -3.08 -0.33
N LEU A 297 -1.97 -4.40 -0.43
CA LEU A 297 -2.52 -5.27 -1.46
C LEU A 297 -3.98 -5.71 -1.21
N LEU A 298 -4.66 -5.18 -0.18
CA LEU A 298 -6.04 -5.53 0.20
C LEU A 298 -6.92 -4.25 0.31
N PRO A 299 -7.45 -3.75 -0.83
CA PRO A 299 -8.22 -2.51 -0.94
C PRO A 299 -9.37 -2.33 0.07
N GLU A 300 -9.97 -3.43 0.50
CA GLU A 300 -11.07 -3.47 1.45
C GLU A 300 -10.63 -3.02 2.86
N LEU A 301 -9.37 -3.25 3.26
CA LEU A 301 -8.87 -2.85 4.57
C LEU A 301 -8.78 -1.33 4.69
N MET A 302 -8.42 -0.63 3.61
CA MET A 302 -8.39 0.83 3.59
C MET A 302 -9.81 1.39 3.53
N SER A 303 -10.62 0.85 2.60
CA SER A 303 -11.98 1.32 2.34
C SER A 303 -12.95 1.16 3.51
N ASN A 304 -12.72 0.16 4.38
CA ASN A 304 -13.51 -0.08 5.60
C ASN A 304 -12.85 0.51 6.87
N ASN A 305 -11.82 1.34 6.72
CA ASN A 305 -11.05 1.91 7.84
C ASN A 305 -10.55 0.86 8.84
N ILE A 306 -10.02 -0.26 8.34
CA ILE A 306 -9.45 -1.36 9.12
C ILE A 306 -7.93 -1.24 9.21
N ARG A 307 -7.22 -1.02 8.08
CA ARG A 307 -5.76 -0.90 8.09
C ARG A 307 -5.33 0.29 8.96
N GLN A 308 -4.38 0.05 9.86
CA GLN A 308 -3.91 0.96 10.92
C GLN A 308 -4.99 1.43 11.93
N ASN A 309 -6.18 0.82 11.94
CA ASN A 309 -7.19 1.07 12.97
C ASN A 309 -6.97 0.15 14.18
N LYS A 310 -6.22 0.68 15.16
CA LYS A 310 -5.74 -0.01 16.37
C LYS A 310 -6.84 -0.23 17.45
N ALA A 311 -8.11 -0.30 17.06
CA ALA A 311 -9.23 -0.55 17.98
C ALA A 311 -9.35 -2.04 18.37
N HIS A 312 -9.43 -2.95 17.40
CA HIS A 312 -9.72 -4.38 17.61
C HIS A 312 -8.91 -5.26 16.62
N ASN A 313 -8.87 -6.57 16.82
CA ASN A 313 -8.39 -7.50 15.77
C ASN A 313 -9.55 -7.74 14.80
N TRP A 314 -9.25 -8.07 13.55
CA TRP A 314 -10.27 -8.26 12.52
C TRP A 314 -10.19 -9.66 11.92
N ASN A 315 -11.29 -10.39 11.97
CA ASN A 315 -11.48 -11.69 11.34
C ASN A 315 -12.19 -11.49 9.99
N PHE A 316 -11.90 -12.31 8.99
CA PHE A 316 -12.51 -12.19 7.66
C PHE A 316 -13.04 -13.53 7.14
N PRO A 317 -14.29 -13.58 6.63
CA PRO A 317 -14.82 -14.79 6.02
C PRO A 317 -14.22 -15.01 4.60
N PRO A 318 -14.25 -16.24 4.09
CA PRO A 318 -13.95 -16.54 2.69
C PRO A 318 -14.63 -15.60 1.70
N GLY A 319 -13.85 -15.01 0.79
CA GLY A 319 -14.35 -14.09 -0.23
C GLY A 319 -14.54 -12.63 0.19
N TYR A 320 -14.11 -12.22 1.39
CA TYR A 320 -14.09 -10.80 1.77
C TYR A 320 -13.03 -9.97 1.00
N PHE A 321 -12.00 -10.61 0.46
CA PHE A 321 -10.92 -9.96 -0.28
C PHE A 321 -10.88 -10.41 -1.73
N ASP A 322 -11.06 -9.49 -2.69
CA ASP A 322 -11.03 -9.82 -4.14
C ASP A 322 -9.66 -10.35 -4.57
N ASN A 323 -8.59 -9.91 -3.90
CA ASN A 323 -7.24 -10.39 -4.17
C ASN A 323 -6.91 -11.74 -3.53
N VAL A 324 -7.77 -12.32 -2.66
CA VAL A 324 -7.61 -13.67 -2.08
C VAL A 324 -8.53 -14.65 -2.81
N VAL A 325 -8.13 -15.02 -4.02
CA VAL A 325 -8.97 -15.71 -5.02
C VAL A 325 -9.36 -17.15 -4.68
N ASN A 326 -8.63 -17.82 -3.77
CA ASN A 326 -9.02 -19.13 -3.23
C ASN A 326 -8.65 -19.19 -1.74
N VAL A 327 -9.50 -19.82 -0.91
CA VAL A 327 -9.24 -20.02 0.52
C VAL A 327 -10.04 -21.23 1.02
N SER A 328 -9.43 -22.09 1.85
CA SER A 328 -10.11 -23.25 2.44
C SER A 328 -10.97 -22.86 3.65
N ASN A 329 -12.03 -23.64 3.92
CA ASN A 329 -12.89 -23.47 5.11
C ASN A 329 -12.14 -23.67 6.44
N GLU A 330 -10.91 -24.20 6.43
CA GLU A 330 -10.05 -24.34 7.61
C GLU A 330 -9.01 -23.21 7.73
N THR A 331 -8.95 -22.29 6.76
CA THR A 331 -8.09 -21.10 6.80
C THR A 331 -8.80 -19.98 7.54
N LEU A 332 -8.14 -19.37 8.52
CA LEU A 332 -8.70 -18.30 9.33
C LEU A 332 -7.87 -17.04 9.14
N PHE A 333 -8.36 -16.12 8.31
CA PHE A 333 -7.74 -14.82 8.08
C PHE A 333 -8.03 -13.87 9.24
N ARG A 334 -6.97 -13.48 9.95
CA ARG A 334 -6.99 -12.49 11.03
C ARG A 334 -5.96 -11.41 10.77
N TYR A 335 -6.39 -10.15 10.77
CA TYR A 335 -5.53 -8.96 10.77
C TYR A 335 -5.33 -8.45 12.20
N GLN A 336 -4.08 -8.11 12.52
CA GLN A 336 -3.62 -7.69 13.84
C GLN A 336 -2.89 -6.34 13.76
N PRO A 337 -3.59 -5.20 13.97
CA PRO A 337 -2.95 -3.90 14.13
C PRO A 337 -2.23 -3.81 15.49
N ASN A 338 -1.03 -3.24 15.56
CA ASN A 338 -0.28 -3.11 16.83
C ASN A 338 -0.93 -2.10 17.79
N TYR A 339 -1.65 -2.60 18.79
CA TYR A 339 -2.32 -1.83 19.85
C TYR A 339 -1.39 -0.97 20.68
N GLU A 340 -0.20 -1.47 21.01
CA GLU A 340 0.60 -0.93 22.11
C GLU A 340 1.70 0.03 21.65
N ASN A 341 1.88 0.22 20.33
CA ASN A 341 2.95 1.04 19.74
C ASN A 341 4.38 0.62 20.16
N LEU A 342 4.56 -0.53 20.83
CA LEU A 342 5.81 -0.92 21.49
C LEU A 342 6.24 -2.33 21.05
N GLY A 343 6.75 -2.45 19.82
CA GLY A 343 7.41 -3.67 19.33
C GLY A 343 8.76 -3.90 20.00
N GLY A 344 8.75 -4.25 21.29
CA GLY A 344 9.95 -4.53 22.08
C GLY A 344 10.84 -5.59 21.43
N THR A 345 12.14 -5.60 21.77
CA THR A 345 13.20 -6.44 21.17
C THR A 345 12.97 -7.96 21.18
N TRP A 346 11.87 -8.43 21.75
CA TRP A 346 11.52 -9.83 21.99
C TRP A 346 10.08 -10.18 21.54
N GLY A 347 9.40 -9.29 20.82
CA GLY A 347 7.98 -9.41 20.44
C GLY A 347 7.74 -9.27 18.93
N TRP A 348 6.67 -8.56 18.56
CA TRP A 348 6.30 -8.30 17.15
C TRP A 348 7.33 -7.42 16.44
N ILE A 349 7.96 -7.95 15.39
CA ILE A 349 8.92 -7.24 14.54
C ILE A 349 8.36 -7.14 13.11
N ASN A 350 7.39 -6.25 12.95
CA ASN A 350 6.56 -6.20 11.75
C ASN A 350 6.75 -4.87 11.01
N TYR A 351 6.70 -4.89 9.68
CA TYR A 351 6.68 -3.68 8.86
C TYR A 351 5.36 -2.93 9.05
N GLN A 352 5.39 -1.59 9.04
CA GLN A 352 4.25 -0.69 9.33
C GLN A 352 3.47 -0.92 10.64
N SER A 353 3.91 -1.84 11.52
CA SER A 353 3.26 -2.23 12.79
C SER A 353 1.91 -2.94 12.66
N ASP A 354 1.72 -3.78 11.65
CA ASP A 354 0.62 -4.76 11.65
C ASP A 354 1.03 -6.14 11.08
N GLU A 355 0.19 -7.16 11.19
CA GLU A 355 0.37 -8.43 10.47
C GLU A 355 -0.98 -9.09 10.13
N PHE A 356 -1.00 -9.94 9.12
CA PHE A 356 -1.92 -11.07 9.11
C PHE A 356 -1.31 -12.25 9.87
N SER A 357 -2.05 -12.76 10.85
CA SER A 357 -1.73 -13.98 11.61
C SER A 357 -2.73 -15.05 11.21
N ILE A 358 -2.47 -15.71 10.08
CA ILE A 358 -3.42 -16.66 9.47
C ILE A 358 -3.30 -18.00 10.20
N ARG A 359 -4.41 -18.53 10.73
CA ARG A 359 -4.44 -19.75 11.56
C ARG A 359 -5.30 -20.86 10.96
N GLY A 360 -5.37 -22.01 11.65
CA GLY A 360 -6.07 -23.20 11.19
C GLY A 360 -5.24 -24.06 10.24
N ILE A 361 -5.88 -24.94 9.45
CA ILE A 361 -5.20 -25.71 8.39
C ILE A 361 -5.24 -24.86 7.12
N TYR A 362 -4.44 -23.81 7.11
CA TYR A 362 -4.48 -22.77 6.08
C TYR A 362 -4.09 -23.33 4.70
N ASP A 363 -4.88 -23.01 3.69
CA ASP A 363 -4.63 -23.29 2.28
C ASP A 363 -5.33 -22.19 1.46
N PHE A 364 -4.57 -21.17 1.03
CA PHE A 364 -5.09 -19.98 0.38
C PHE A 364 -4.19 -19.50 -0.77
N THR A 365 -4.80 -18.83 -1.74
CA THR A 365 -4.16 -18.25 -2.93
C THR A 365 -4.47 -16.77 -3.03
N MET A 366 -3.43 -15.95 -3.18
CA MET A 366 -3.52 -14.50 -3.32
C MET A 366 -2.93 -14.05 -4.68
N LYS A 367 -3.54 -13.03 -5.27
CA LYS A 367 -3.01 -12.32 -6.46
C LYS A 367 -1.77 -11.52 -6.07
N LEU A 368 -0.66 -11.72 -6.78
CA LEU A 368 0.56 -10.90 -6.60
C LEU A 368 0.40 -9.54 -7.27
N PRO A 369 1.04 -8.46 -6.76
CA PRO A 369 1.12 -7.19 -7.48
C PRO A 369 1.75 -7.37 -8.87
N PRO A 370 1.41 -6.51 -9.85
CA PRO A 370 2.00 -6.58 -11.19
C PRO A 370 3.48 -6.15 -11.18
N VAL A 371 4.23 -6.54 -12.21
CA VAL A 371 5.59 -6.01 -12.45
C VAL A 371 5.55 -4.84 -13.45
N PRO A 372 6.39 -3.80 -13.27
CA PRO A 372 6.41 -2.63 -14.14
C PRO A 372 6.95 -2.89 -15.55
N PHE A 373 7.74 -3.96 -15.71
CA PHE A 373 8.29 -4.42 -16.98
C PHE A 373 8.48 -5.94 -16.95
N SER A 374 8.50 -6.56 -18.11
CA SER A 374 8.74 -8.01 -18.24
C SER A 374 10.22 -8.34 -18.02
N GLY A 375 10.54 -9.33 -17.17
CA GLY A 375 11.92 -9.69 -16.86
C GLY A 375 12.09 -10.66 -15.69
N THR A 376 13.34 -10.86 -15.27
CA THR A 376 13.67 -11.74 -14.14
C THR A 376 13.61 -10.98 -12.83
N TYR A 377 12.84 -11.50 -11.87
CA TYR A 377 12.70 -10.96 -10.52
C TYR A 377 13.02 -12.02 -9.47
N GLU A 378 13.49 -11.57 -8.30
CA GLU A 378 13.31 -12.27 -7.04
C GLU A 378 11.96 -11.85 -6.43
N LEU A 379 11.15 -12.83 -6.01
CA LEU A 379 10.08 -12.61 -5.06
C LEU A 379 10.59 -13.02 -3.67
N ARG A 380 10.46 -12.12 -2.70
CA ARG A 380 10.93 -12.31 -1.34
C ARG A 380 9.81 -12.13 -0.33
N TYR A 381 9.99 -12.74 0.83
CA TYR A 381 8.99 -12.88 1.89
C TYR A 381 9.57 -12.39 3.22
N GLY A 382 8.91 -11.45 3.89
CA GLY A 382 9.26 -10.97 5.23
C GLY A 382 8.90 -11.99 6.31
N ILE A 383 9.75 -12.15 7.33
CA ILE A 383 9.58 -13.16 8.39
C ILE A 383 9.80 -12.53 9.76
N SER A 384 8.80 -12.70 10.65
CA SER A 384 8.83 -12.41 12.09
C SER A 384 8.74 -13.75 12.81
N ALA A 385 9.90 -14.42 12.96
CA ALA A 385 10.01 -15.81 13.39
C ALA A 385 9.76 -15.97 14.90
N ASN A 386 9.10 -17.06 15.29
CA ASN A 386 9.01 -17.53 16.68
C ASN A 386 8.55 -19.00 16.71
N GLY A 387 8.56 -19.63 17.89
CA GLY A 387 8.17 -21.04 18.07
C GLY A 387 6.70 -21.38 17.80
N ASN A 388 5.79 -20.40 17.78
CA ASN A 388 4.36 -20.59 17.50
C ASN A 388 4.04 -20.56 15.99
N ARG A 389 4.95 -20.03 15.16
CA ARG A 389 4.68 -19.87 13.73
C ARG A 389 4.52 -21.21 12.99
N GLY A 390 3.92 -21.16 11.80
CA GLY A 390 3.63 -22.31 10.94
C GLY A 390 4.76 -22.70 9.98
N MET A 391 4.47 -23.70 9.13
CA MET A 391 5.31 -24.09 8.01
C MET A 391 4.42 -24.35 6.79
N ALA A 392 4.78 -23.80 5.62
CA ALA A 392 3.92 -23.77 4.44
C ALA A 392 4.64 -24.19 3.16
N GLN A 393 4.03 -25.06 2.34
CA GLN A 393 4.45 -25.21 0.95
C GLN A 393 3.97 -24.00 0.14
N ILE A 394 4.90 -23.40 -0.61
CA ILE A 394 4.65 -22.28 -1.52
C ILE A 394 4.38 -22.82 -2.93
N TYR A 395 3.47 -22.19 -3.66
CA TYR A 395 3.22 -22.43 -5.09
C TYR A 395 3.04 -21.08 -5.80
N ILE A 396 3.62 -20.89 -6.99
CA ILE A 396 3.60 -19.62 -7.75
C ILE A 396 3.40 -19.89 -9.24
N GLY A 397 2.59 -19.08 -9.92
CA GLY A 397 2.27 -19.19 -11.35
C GLY A 397 1.06 -18.34 -11.76
N THR A 398 0.60 -18.47 -13.00
CA THR A 398 -0.51 -17.65 -13.55
C THR A 398 -1.89 -18.33 -13.52
N ASN A 399 -1.95 -19.65 -13.30
CA ASN A 399 -3.21 -20.39 -13.14
C ASN A 399 -3.49 -20.66 -11.65
N PRO A 400 -4.39 -19.91 -10.98
CA PRO A 400 -4.62 -20.04 -9.54
C PRO A 400 -5.21 -21.40 -9.12
N SER A 401 -5.79 -22.16 -10.06
CA SER A 401 -6.31 -23.51 -9.82
C SER A 401 -5.25 -24.61 -9.95
N ASN A 402 -4.08 -24.30 -10.55
CA ASN A 402 -2.99 -25.26 -10.76
C ASN A 402 -1.62 -24.56 -10.74
N LEU A 403 -1.19 -24.13 -9.55
CA LEU A 403 0.10 -23.48 -9.32
C LEU A 403 1.19 -24.53 -9.04
N PRO A 404 2.37 -24.48 -9.70
CA PRO A 404 3.47 -25.40 -9.41
C PRO A 404 4.18 -25.05 -8.07
N PRO A 405 4.60 -26.06 -7.28
CA PRO A 405 5.27 -25.85 -6.00
C PRO A 405 6.66 -25.23 -6.19
N GLN A 406 7.04 -24.36 -5.25
CA GLN A 406 8.31 -23.63 -5.25
C GLN A 406 9.14 -24.01 -4.02
N GLY A 407 10.36 -24.50 -4.25
CA GLY A 407 11.31 -24.86 -3.20
C GLY A 407 10.81 -25.94 -2.22
N ILE A 408 11.49 -26.01 -1.07
CA ILE A 408 11.02 -26.72 0.12
C ILE A 408 10.01 -25.84 0.88
N PRO A 409 9.17 -26.40 1.78
CA PRO A 409 8.29 -25.61 2.62
C PRO A 409 9.03 -24.50 3.40
N LEU A 410 8.43 -23.31 3.42
CA LEU A 410 8.87 -22.19 4.23
C LEU A 410 8.51 -22.46 5.69
N ASP A 411 9.52 -22.67 6.53
CA ASP A 411 9.37 -22.81 7.97
C ASP A 411 9.59 -21.45 8.66
N LEU A 412 8.52 -20.88 9.22
CA LEU A 412 8.54 -19.57 9.86
C LEU A 412 9.07 -19.63 11.31
N ARG A 413 9.46 -20.81 11.81
CA ARG A 413 10.00 -21.01 13.16
C ARG A 413 11.53 -20.91 13.23
N ILE A 414 12.21 -20.82 12.08
CA ILE A 414 13.68 -20.81 12.01
C ILE A 414 14.20 -19.40 12.34
N GLU A 415 14.51 -19.16 13.61
CA GLU A 415 15.18 -17.95 14.08
C GLU A 415 16.62 -17.82 13.54
N GLY A 416 17.09 -16.59 13.35
CA GLY A 416 18.41 -16.29 12.79
C GLY A 416 19.57 -16.87 13.61
N ARG A 417 19.49 -16.86 14.95
CA ARG A 417 20.53 -17.43 15.83
C ARG A 417 20.56 -18.96 15.87
N SER A 418 19.71 -19.64 15.10
CA SER A 418 19.86 -21.09 14.89
C SER A 418 21.23 -21.42 14.30
N THR A 419 21.78 -22.58 14.66
CA THR A 419 23.08 -23.06 14.15
C THR A 419 23.10 -23.27 12.63
N TYR A 420 21.92 -23.37 12.01
CA TYR A 420 21.73 -23.47 10.56
C TYR A 420 21.91 -22.13 9.84
N LEU A 421 21.37 -21.03 10.40
CA LEU A 421 21.47 -19.70 9.78
C LEU A 421 22.70 -18.91 10.24
N ASN A 422 23.14 -19.11 11.49
CA ASN A 422 24.32 -18.44 12.09
C ASN A 422 24.31 -16.91 11.91
N TRP A 423 23.12 -16.30 11.96
CA TRP A 423 22.93 -14.86 11.85
C TRP A 423 23.58 -14.14 13.04
N LYS A 424 24.06 -12.92 12.80
CA LYS A 424 24.51 -11.95 13.81
C LYS A 424 23.89 -10.59 13.50
N ALA A 425 23.69 -9.77 14.53
CA ALA A 425 23.32 -8.37 14.34
C ALA A 425 24.47 -7.61 13.63
N ASP A 426 24.17 -6.53 12.91
CA ASP A 426 25.22 -5.70 12.28
C ASP A 426 26.09 -5.04 13.36
N LYS A 427 25.48 -4.62 14.47
CA LYS A 427 26.18 -4.06 15.65
C LYS A 427 27.10 -5.06 16.39
N ASP A 428 26.94 -6.36 16.14
CA ASP A 428 27.73 -7.44 16.76
C ASP A 428 28.95 -7.83 15.87
N LEU A 429 29.22 -7.07 14.81
CA LEU A 429 30.28 -7.27 13.81
C LEU A 429 31.22 -6.05 13.75
N GLY A 430 32.49 -6.29 13.41
CA GLY A 430 33.57 -5.30 13.54
C GLY A 430 33.79 -4.38 12.33
N SER A 431 33.29 -4.76 11.13
CA SER A 431 33.40 -3.94 9.92
C SER A 431 32.30 -4.26 8.90
N ASP A 432 32.15 -3.40 7.88
CA ASP A 432 31.20 -3.63 6.78
C ASP A 432 31.55 -4.89 5.97
N GLU A 433 32.84 -5.25 5.82
CA GLU A 433 33.25 -6.49 5.16
C GLU A 433 32.80 -7.74 5.92
N GLU A 434 32.79 -7.70 7.27
CA GLU A 434 32.22 -8.79 8.07
C GLU A 434 30.69 -8.86 7.93
N ILE A 435 30.01 -7.70 7.88
CA ILE A 435 28.56 -7.62 7.65
C ILE A 435 28.21 -8.21 6.28
N ASP A 436 28.93 -7.83 5.23
CA ASP A 436 28.68 -8.29 3.85
C ASP A 436 29.02 -9.78 3.67
N ALA A 437 30.04 -10.28 4.36
CA ALA A 437 30.34 -11.71 4.41
C ALA A 437 29.21 -12.51 5.09
N HIS A 438 28.62 -12.00 6.18
CA HIS A 438 27.48 -12.61 6.86
C HIS A 438 26.18 -12.52 6.03
N ASP A 439 25.89 -11.40 5.39
CA ASP A 439 24.75 -11.24 4.48
C ASP A 439 24.87 -12.20 3.28
N LYS A 440 26.07 -12.35 2.71
CA LYS A 440 26.35 -13.31 1.63
C LYS A 440 26.20 -14.76 2.10
N ALA A 441 26.63 -15.09 3.32
CA ALA A 441 26.45 -16.43 3.89
C ALA A 441 24.96 -16.78 4.05
N LEU A 442 24.15 -15.86 4.55
CA LEU A 442 22.68 -16.02 4.61
C LEU A 442 22.06 -16.15 3.21
N ARG A 443 22.48 -15.31 2.25
CA ARG A 443 21.93 -15.29 0.88
C ARG A 443 22.26 -16.56 0.09
N ASN A 444 23.38 -17.22 0.38
CA ASN A 444 23.70 -18.57 -0.12
C ASN A 444 22.70 -19.64 0.38
N LEU A 445 22.05 -19.44 1.53
CA LEU A 445 20.97 -20.27 2.07
C LEU A 445 19.57 -19.77 1.64
N THR A 446 19.51 -18.83 0.71
CA THR A 446 18.33 -18.04 0.26
C THR A 446 17.63 -17.18 1.31
N TYR A 447 18.20 -17.03 2.52
CA TYR A 447 17.72 -16.09 3.54
C TYR A 447 18.48 -14.76 3.48
N MET A 448 17.92 -13.69 4.04
CA MET A 448 18.57 -12.39 4.18
C MET A 448 18.16 -11.78 5.53
N LYS A 449 18.91 -10.80 6.05
CA LYS A 449 18.44 -10.02 7.21
C LYS A 449 17.21 -9.18 6.83
N ALA A 450 16.40 -8.81 7.81
CA ALA A 450 15.39 -7.78 7.64
C ALA A 450 16.00 -6.46 7.12
N PRO A 451 15.20 -5.61 6.46
CA PRO A 451 15.60 -4.28 6.03
C PRO A 451 16.10 -3.36 7.16
N LYS A 452 17.05 -2.47 6.83
CA LYS A 452 17.53 -1.42 7.73
C LYS A 452 16.55 -0.25 7.89
N TYR A 453 15.53 -0.17 7.02
CA TYR A 453 14.56 0.93 6.99
C TYR A 453 13.62 1.00 8.21
N PHE A 454 13.12 -0.12 8.74
CA PHE A 454 12.09 -0.11 9.80
C PHE A 454 12.61 -0.53 11.18
N TYR A 455 11.91 -0.03 12.20
CA TYR A 455 12.31 -0.04 13.60
C TYR A 455 11.11 -0.47 14.47
N PRO A 456 10.99 -1.75 14.91
CA PRO A 456 9.84 -2.21 15.69
C PRO A 456 9.64 -1.46 17.03
N THR A 457 10.73 -0.92 17.59
CA THR A 457 10.69 0.05 18.68
C THR A 457 11.83 1.05 18.56
N GLN A 458 11.75 2.14 19.32
CA GLN A 458 12.66 3.29 19.25
C GLN A 458 14.13 2.86 19.40
N GLY A 459 14.95 3.18 18.39
CA GLY A 459 16.39 2.88 18.37
C GLY A 459 16.76 1.41 18.04
N VAL A 460 15.78 0.52 17.90
CA VAL A 460 16.00 -0.90 17.54
C VAL A 460 15.71 -1.09 16.07
N CYS A 461 16.73 -1.33 15.25
CA CYS A 461 16.55 -1.62 13.83
C CYS A 461 16.06 -3.07 13.64
N ALA A 462 15.11 -3.30 12.74
CA ALA A 462 14.64 -4.65 12.42
C ALA A 462 15.79 -5.55 11.93
N ARG A 463 16.73 -5.00 11.16
CA ARG A 463 17.94 -5.68 10.68
C ARG A 463 18.85 -6.24 11.80
N ASP A 464 18.78 -5.67 13.01
CA ASP A 464 19.51 -6.12 14.21
C ASP A 464 18.67 -7.05 15.12
N CYS A 465 17.49 -7.50 14.66
CA CYS A 465 16.62 -8.42 15.40
C CYS A 465 16.75 -9.84 14.85
N GLN A 466 17.17 -10.79 15.69
CA GLN A 466 17.43 -12.19 15.29
C GLN A 466 16.23 -12.93 14.68
N ASN A 467 15.01 -12.47 14.97
CA ASN A 467 13.77 -13.09 14.50
C ASN A 467 13.23 -12.41 13.23
N ALA A 468 13.84 -11.30 12.79
CA ALA A 468 13.42 -10.52 11.64
C ALA A 468 14.30 -10.85 10.42
N LEU A 469 13.74 -11.63 9.50
CA LEU A 469 14.43 -12.17 8.33
C LEU A 469 13.66 -11.87 7.05
N ARG A 470 14.31 -12.11 5.90
CA ARG A 470 13.67 -12.25 4.60
C ARG A 470 14.03 -13.61 4.00
N ARG A 471 13.16 -14.18 3.18
CA ARG A 471 13.41 -15.38 2.36
C ARG A 471 13.24 -15.02 0.89
N ILE A 472 14.18 -15.41 0.03
CA ILE A 472 13.94 -15.48 -1.41
C ILE A 472 13.13 -16.76 -1.65
N ILE A 473 11.85 -16.61 -2.00
CA ILE A 473 10.91 -17.72 -2.19
C ILE A 473 10.77 -18.15 -3.65
N TYR A 474 11.14 -17.27 -4.59
CA TYR A 474 11.16 -17.55 -6.01
C TYR A 474 12.17 -16.64 -6.73
N THR A 475 12.78 -17.16 -7.80
CA THR A 475 13.60 -16.39 -8.74
C THR A 475 13.26 -16.88 -10.14
N GLY A 476 12.74 -16.00 -11.00
CA GLY A 476 12.23 -16.40 -12.30
C GLY A 476 11.64 -15.25 -13.11
N GLN A 477 11.00 -15.59 -14.23
CA GLN A 477 10.42 -14.61 -15.15
C GLN A 477 9.03 -14.17 -14.70
N PHE A 478 8.82 -12.86 -14.67
CA PHE A 478 7.50 -12.23 -14.63
C PHE A 478 7.27 -11.45 -15.94
N SER A 479 6.01 -11.35 -16.36
CA SER A 479 5.57 -10.52 -17.48
C SER A 479 4.61 -9.45 -16.98
N GLU A 480 4.78 -8.22 -17.46
CA GLU A 480 3.94 -7.06 -17.14
C GLU A 480 2.47 -7.22 -17.58
N ASN A 481 2.21 -8.10 -18.55
CA ASN A 481 0.88 -8.35 -19.11
C ASN A 481 0.22 -9.62 -18.52
N GLU A 482 0.87 -10.29 -17.56
CA GLU A 482 0.39 -11.53 -16.93
C GLU A 482 -0.02 -11.33 -15.47
N THR A 483 -1.01 -12.08 -15.00
CA THR A 483 -1.42 -12.06 -13.58
C THR A 483 -0.90 -13.28 -12.86
N TYR A 484 0.04 -13.06 -11.95
CA TYR A 484 0.64 -14.09 -11.12
C TYR A 484 -0.08 -14.20 -9.78
N TYR A 485 -0.07 -15.42 -9.23
CA TYR A 485 -0.65 -15.77 -7.94
C TYR A 485 0.39 -16.49 -7.10
N ILE A 486 0.27 -16.33 -5.78
CA ILE A 486 1.00 -17.09 -4.78
C ILE A 486 0.02 -17.86 -3.90
N ARG A 487 0.32 -19.13 -3.63
CA ARG A 487 -0.45 -19.97 -2.72
C ARG A 487 0.43 -20.46 -1.58
N PHE A 488 -0.13 -20.43 -0.38
CA PHE A 488 0.46 -20.99 0.82
C PHE A 488 -0.45 -22.09 1.35
N LYS A 489 0.10 -23.29 1.52
CA LYS A 489 -0.60 -24.44 2.10
C LYS A 489 0.17 -24.96 3.31
N SER A 490 -0.50 -25.05 4.46
CA SER A 490 0.08 -25.65 5.66
C SER A 490 0.55 -27.08 5.39
N VAL A 491 1.77 -27.37 5.85
CA VAL A 491 2.30 -28.74 5.94
C VAL A 491 2.38 -29.22 7.40
N LEU A 492 1.72 -28.50 8.32
CA LEU A 492 1.56 -28.88 9.73
C LEU A 492 0.10 -29.23 10.02
N ASN A 493 -0.12 -30.39 10.63
CA ASN A 493 -1.43 -30.73 11.21
C ASN A 493 -1.59 -30.09 12.61
N ASN A 494 -1.44 -28.77 12.69
CA ASN A 494 -1.64 -27.98 13.91
C ASN A 494 -2.44 -26.72 13.59
N ARG A 495 -3.66 -26.62 14.12
CA ARG A 495 -4.54 -25.46 13.91
C ARG A 495 -4.10 -24.22 14.69
N MET A 496 -3.30 -24.38 15.75
CA MET A 496 -2.78 -23.28 16.57
C MET A 496 -1.62 -22.52 15.91
N SER A 497 -0.95 -23.11 14.90
CA SER A 497 0.25 -22.53 14.29
C SER A 497 -0.05 -21.27 13.49
N GLU A 498 0.77 -20.24 13.68
CA GLU A 498 0.58 -18.91 13.08
C GLU A 498 1.31 -18.77 11.74
N PHE A 499 0.57 -18.60 10.65
CA PHE A 499 1.15 -18.16 9.40
C PHE A 499 1.23 -16.63 9.36
N PHE A 500 2.37 -16.11 9.82
CA PHE A 500 2.76 -14.71 9.74
C PHE A 500 2.87 -14.25 8.28
N TYR A 501 2.10 -13.23 7.90
CA TYR A 501 2.09 -12.65 6.57
C TYR A 501 1.98 -11.11 6.68
N ASP A 502 3.09 -10.43 6.39
CA ASP A 502 3.31 -8.98 6.65
C ASP A 502 3.72 -8.27 5.36
N TYR A 503 4.88 -8.62 4.77
CA TYR A 503 5.33 -8.01 3.51
C TYR A 503 5.98 -8.97 2.52
N LEU A 504 5.90 -8.61 1.25
CA LEU A 504 6.62 -9.19 0.12
C LEU A 504 7.58 -8.15 -0.49
N GLU A 505 8.61 -8.60 -1.19
CA GLU A 505 9.42 -7.75 -2.08
C GLU A 505 9.44 -8.34 -3.49
N LEU A 506 9.10 -7.55 -4.51
CA LEU A 506 9.43 -7.84 -5.91
C LEU A 506 10.69 -7.04 -6.26
N VAL A 507 11.75 -7.74 -6.65
CA VAL A 507 13.07 -7.14 -6.87
C VAL A 507 13.60 -7.54 -8.25
N PRO A 508 13.75 -6.61 -9.20
CA PRO A 508 14.23 -6.93 -10.54
C PRO A 508 15.73 -7.27 -10.51
N LYS A 509 16.19 -8.06 -11.50
CA LYS A 509 17.59 -8.48 -11.63
C LYS A 509 18.58 -7.32 -11.71
N SER A 510 18.16 -6.17 -12.24
CA SER A 510 18.89 -4.90 -12.24
C SER A 510 19.31 -4.43 -10.85
N VAL A 511 18.57 -4.80 -9.79
CA VAL A 511 18.82 -4.42 -8.39
C VAL A 511 19.62 -5.50 -7.67
N TYR A 512 19.09 -6.74 -7.58
CA TYR A 512 19.73 -7.79 -6.77
C TYR A 512 20.99 -8.42 -7.43
N SER A 513 21.24 -8.09 -8.70
CA SER A 513 22.34 -8.59 -9.54
C SER A 513 22.83 -7.49 -10.49
N GLY A 514 22.77 -6.23 -10.05
CA GLY A 514 23.20 -5.04 -10.81
C GLY A 514 24.72 -4.84 -10.88
N ILE A 515 25.10 -3.66 -11.37
CA ILE A 515 26.50 -3.17 -11.33
C ILE A 515 26.80 -2.58 -9.94
N GLU A 516 25.87 -1.79 -9.41
CA GLU A 516 25.84 -1.39 -8.01
C GLU A 516 25.27 -2.54 -7.16
N ALA A 517 25.79 -2.73 -5.95
CA ALA A 517 25.30 -3.75 -5.03
C ALA A 517 23.98 -3.31 -4.37
N GLU A 518 23.05 -4.25 -4.17
CA GLU A 518 21.79 -3.96 -3.46
C GLU A 518 22.07 -3.45 -2.03
N ASP A 519 21.47 -2.32 -1.68
CA ASP A 519 21.68 -1.68 -0.39
C ASP A 519 20.94 -2.42 0.76
N LYS A 520 21.37 -2.13 2.00
CA LYS A 520 20.92 -2.83 3.22
C LYS A 520 19.51 -2.39 3.70
N TRP A 521 18.83 -1.43 3.07
CA TRP A 521 17.63 -0.74 3.59
C TRP A 521 16.29 -1.48 3.41
#